data_AF-A0A532TL88-F1
#
_entry.id   AF-A0A532TL88-F1
#
_cell.length_a   1.000
_cell.length_b   1.000
_cell.length_c   1.000
_cell.angle_alpha   90.00
_cell.angle_beta   90.00
_cell.angle_gamma   90.00
#
_symmetry.space_group_name_H-M   'P 1'
#
loop_
_entity.id
_entity.type
_entity.pdbx_description
1 polymer ?
#
loop_
_entity_poly.entity_id
_entity_poly.type
_entity_poly.pdbx_seq_one_letter_code
_entity_poly.pdbx_strand_id
1 'polypeptide(L)'
;MSEEYERDDEDEYRPRAPPPVQPPSMPPPTVPPPMITQPPIPPPIYQPETTIPSGPSQADYNMIMTQVQEKDRTLNELQNQINEVNAQYANLNAQFLDKDNQVRQLTGQVQSFQTTIESFQSQITQLNNEKAQLQAHIPQLQNQLQQVQQENMTLQQQIGPLQAHINKLQEEIAYKEKRIQELKEPKAVMPSSLSQGITSQTPSYGSSPSFGLSTDSTPISTPAPTPTPSISPGLGSGRRICPNCGATGFAIKEVEDKSKIISYIPKPIFAKKFVCTKCGFEF
;
A
#
# COMPACT_ATOMS: atom_id res chain seq x y z
N MET A 1 6.90 43.65 -28.82
CA MET A 1 7.66 43.50 -30.07
C MET A 1 8.17 42.07 -30.05
N SER A 2 7.41 41.06 -30.46
CA SER A 2 6.55 40.96 -31.65
C SER A 2 5.37 40.04 -31.31
N GLU A 3 4.10 40.46 -31.39
CA GLU A 3 3.24 40.50 -32.60
C GLU A 3 3.24 39.13 -33.31
N GLU A 4 2.25 38.26 -33.04
CA GLU A 4 0.89 38.22 -33.66
C GLU A 4 0.96 37.49 -35.03
N TYR A 5 -0.15 36.85 -35.46
CA TYR A 5 -0.25 35.78 -36.48
C TYR A 5 0.09 34.38 -35.90
N GLU A 6 -0.79 33.38 -35.82
CA GLU A 6 -1.90 32.97 -36.68
C GLU A 6 -3.10 32.52 -35.83
N ARG A 7 -4.22 33.24 -35.97
CA ARG A 7 -5.56 32.81 -35.57
C ARG A 7 -6.43 33.05 -36.80
N ASP A 8 -7.40 32.16 -37.02
CA ASP A 8 -8.47 32.18 -38.03
C ASP A 8 -8.19 31.31 -39.27
N ASP A 9 -8.62 30.03 -39.24
CA ASP A 9 -8.98 29.24 -40.45
C ASP A 9 -9.70 27.90 -40.09
N GLU A 10 -10.57 27.87 -39.07
CA GLU A 10 -11.32 26.66 -38.69
C GLU A 10 -12.85 26.87 -38.70
N ASP A 11 -13.39 27.70 -39.60
CA ASP A 11 -14.83 28.00 -39.68
C ASP A 11 -15.44 27.80 -41.10
N GLU A 12 -14.90 26.88 -41.90
CA GLU A 12 -15.47 26.59 -43.24
C GLU A 12 -15.71 25.10 -43.49
N TYR A 13 -16.53 24.47 -42.63
CA TYR A 13 -17.18 23.20 -42.98
C TYR A 13 -18.63 23.12 -42.48
N ARG A 14 -19.49 23.99 -43.02
CA ARG A 14 -20.94 23.75 -43.00
C ARG A 14 -21.35 22.98 -44.26
N PRO A 15 -22.00 21.81 -44.14
CA PRO A 15 -22.51 21.11 -45.32
C PRO A 15 -23.66 21.93 -45.94
N ARG A 16 -23.50 22.31 -47.21
CA ARG A 16 -24.56 22.95 -48.01
C ARG A 16 -25.77 22.00 -48.10
N ALA A 17 -26.93 22.49 -47.68
CA ALA A 17 -28.20 21.80 -47.90
C ALA A 17 -28.50 21.70 -49.41
N PRO A 18 -29.10 20.59 -49.88
CA PRO A 18 -29.45 20.43 -51.29
C PRO A 18 -30.54 21.43 -51.70
N PRO A 19 -30.52 21.93 -52.96
CA PRO A 19 -31.51 22.89 -53.44
C PRO A 19 -32.92 22.26 -53.52
N PRO A 20 -34.00 23.06 -53.40
CA PRO A 20 -35.36 22.54 -53.42
C PRO A 20 -35.72 22.04 -54.83
N VAL A 21 -36.25 20.82 -54.89
CA VAL A 21 -36.77 20.20 -56.12
C VAL A 21 -38.11 20.86 -56.47
N GLN A 22 -38.20 21.50 -57.64
CA GLN A 22 -39.50 21.98 -58.16
C GLN A 22 -40.33 20.80 -58.66
N PRO A 23 -41.64 20.75 -58.36
CA PRO A 23 -42.52 19.70 -58.88
C PRO A 23 -42.77 19.88 -60.39
N PRO A 24 -43.10 18.79 -61.12
CA PRO A 24 -43.28 18.83 -62.57
C PRO A 24 -44.54 19.63 -62.96
N SER A 25 -44.37 20.48 -63.97
CA SER A 25 -45.43 21.29 -64.59
C SER A 25 -46.45 20.40 -65.31
N MET A 26 -47.74 20.57 -65.03
CA MET A 26 -48.83 19.89 -65.74
C MET A 26 -48.89 20.36 -67.21
N PRO A 27 -49.18 19.47 -68.18
CA PRO A 27 -49.40 19.89 -69.57
C PRO A 27 -50.74 20.63 -69.72
N PRO A 28 -50.83 21.64 -70.61
CA PRO A 28 -52.08 22.36 -70.85
C PRO A 28 -53.09 21.50 -71.64
N PRO A 29 -54.39 21.81 -71.57
CA PRO A 29 -55.43 21.03 -72.22
C PRO A 29 -55.37 21.19 -73.75
N THR A 30 -55.45 20.04 -74.44
CA THR A 30 -55.47 19.93 -75.89
C THR A 30 -56.79 20.46 -76.46
N VAL A 31 -56.72 21.48 -77.32
CA VAL A 31 -57.86 21.92 -78.14
C VAL A 31 -57.85 21.11 -79.44
N PRO A 32 -58.97 20.50 -79.88
CA PRO A 32 -59.02 19.79 -81.16
C PRO A 32 -58.96 20.80 -82.33
N PRO A 33 -58.19 20.52 -83.39
CA PRO A 33 -58.10 21.41 -84.55
C PRO A 33 -59.38 21.35 -85.40
N PRO A 34 -59.73 22.43 -86.12
CA PRO A 34 -60.95 22.48 -86.93
C PRO A 34 -60.79 21.64 -88.21
N MET A 35 -61.88 21.01 -88.64
CA MET A 35 -61.94 20.32 -89.93
C MET A 35 -61.93 21.32 -91.07
N ILE A 36 -60.81 21.39 -91.79
CA ILE A 36 -60.69 22.11 -93.05
C ILE A 36 -60.75 21.07 -94.17
N THR A 37 -61.75 21.22 -95.04
CA THR A 37 -61.98 20.41 -96.24
C THR A 37 -60.83 20.61 -97.23
N GLN A 38 -60.12 19.52 -97.57
CA GLN A 38 -59.08 19.52 -98.60
C GLN A 38 -59.70 19.55 -100.02
N PRO A 39 -59.22 20.39 -100.95
CA PRO A 39 -59.54 20.31 -102.38
C PRO A 39 -58.75 19.16 -103.08
N PRO A 40 -59.15 18.73 -104.29
CA PRO A 40 -58.67 17.48 -104.90
C PRO A 40 -57.18 17.54 -105.27
N ILE A 41 -56.47 16.46 -104.94
CA ILE A 41 -55.05 16.25 -105.17
C ILE A 41 -54.79 16.00 -106.68
N PRO A 42 -53.90 16.74 -107.35
CA PRO A 42 -53.47 16.45 -108.72
C PRO A 42 -52.51 15.25 -108.78
N PRO A 43 -52.41 14.53 -109.92
CA PRO A 43 -51.63 13.30 -110.02
C PRO A 43 -50.11 13.54 -109.82
N PRO A 44 -49.37 12.55 -109.31
CA PRO A 44 -48.01 12.73 -108.83
C PRO A 44 -47.03 12.89 -110.00
N ILE A 45 -46.26 13.98 -109.95
CA ILE A 45 -45.08 14.18 -110.80
C ILE A 45 -43.95 13.36 -110.19
N TYR A 46 -43.52 12.30 -110.88
CA TYR A 46 -42.32 11.54 -110.53
C TYR A 46 -41.08 12.45 -110.67
N GLN A 47 -40.46 12.80 -109.55
CA GLN A 47 -39.09 13.30 -109.52
C GLN A 47 -38.13 12.11 -109.31
N PRO A 48 -36.98 12.07 -110.01
CA PRO A 48 -35.98 11.03 -109.80
C PRO A 48 -35.39 11.13 -108.39
N GLU A 49 -35.28 9.98 -107.71
CA GLU A 49 -34.73 9.83 -106.37
C GLU A 49 -33.34 10.49 -106.25
N THR A 50 -33.27 11.57 -105.47
CA THR A 50 -32.01 12.04 -104.92
C THR A 50 -31.57 11.04 -103.84
N THR A 51 -30.44 10.37 -104.07
CA THR A 51 -29.81 9.47 -103.10
C THR A 51 -29.49 10.24 -101.82
N ILE A 52 -30.35 10.04 -100.82
CA ILE A 52 -30.10 10.42 -99.43
C ILE A 52 -28.77 9.77 -99.03
N PRO A 53 -27.81 10.48 -98.40
CA PRO A 53 -26.61 9.85 -97.86
C PRO A 53 -27.08 8.76 -96.89
N SER A 54 -26.76 7.50 -97.18
CA SER A 54 -27.16 6.37 -96.36
C SER A 54 -26.81 6.69 -94.90
N GLY A 55 -27.83 6.88 -94.06
CA GLY A 55 -27.64 6.93 -92.62
C GLY A 55 -26.93 5.65 -92.16
N PRO A 56 -26.33 5.65 -90.95
CA PRO A 56 -25.66 4.46 -90.42
C PRO A 56 -26.58 3.24 -90.58
N SER A 57 -26.02 2.13 -91.07
CA SER A 57 -26.83 0.97 -91.42
C SER A 57 -27.46 0.37 -90.15
N GLN A 58 -28.55 -0.37 -90.28
CA GLN A 58 -29.18 -1.09 -89.16
C GLN A 58 -28.17 -1.92 -88.35
N ALA A 59 -27.13 -2.45 -89.02
CA ALA A 59 -26.05 -3.20 -88.38
C ALA A 59 -25.18 -2.33 -87.46
N ASP A 60 -24.89 -1.09 -87.86
CA ASP A 60 -24.11 -0.13 -87.06
C ASP A 60 -24.86 0.26 -85.78
N TYR A 61 -26.19 0.43 -85.87
CA TYR A 61 -27.04 0.73 -84.72
C TYR A 61 -27.06 -0.43 -83.69
N ASN A 62 -27.19 -1.66 -84.18
CA ASN A 62 -27.17 -2.86 -83.33
C ASN A 62 -25.80 -3.06 -82.66
N MET A 63 -24.71 -2.74 -83.37
CA MET A 63 -23.36 -2.81 -82.83
C MET A 63 -23.14 -1.76 -81.72
N ILE A 64 -23.58 -0.51 -81.94
CA ILE A 64 -23.54 0.55 -80.93
C ILE A 64 -24.36 0.16 -79.70
N MET A 65 -25.58 -0.39 -79.88
CA MET A 65 -26.40 -0.85 -78.76
C MET A 65 -25.73 -1.96 -77.94
N THR A 66 -25.04 -2.89 -78.61
CA THR A 66 -24.28 -3.95 -77.92
C THR A 66 -23.12 -3.35 -77.12
N GLN A 67 -22.40 -2.38 -77.67
CA GLN A 67 -21.34 -1.66 -76.93
C GLN A 67 -21.87 -0.88 -75.73
N VAL A 68 -23.05 -0.25 -75.85
CA VAL A 68 -23.70 0.47 -74.74
C VAL A 68 -24.05 -0.51 -73.62
N GLN A 69 -24.67 -1.64 -73.95
CA GLN A 69 -24.99 -2.68 -72.96
C GLN A 69 -23.77 -3.23 -72.24
N GLU A 70 -22.65 -3.40 -72.96
CA GLU A 70 -21.39 -3.83 -72.36
C GLU A 70 -20.83 -2.76 -71.42
N LYS A 71 -20.82 -1.49 -71.86
CA LYS A 71 -20.42 -0.36 -71.02
C LYS A 71 -21.29 -0.28 -69.76
N ASP A 72 -22.60 -0.45 -69.87
CA ASP A 72 -23.52 -0.45 -68.73
C ASP A 72 -23.23 -1.60 -67.75
N ARG A 73 -22.87 -2.79 -68.24
CA ARG A 73 -22.40 -3.90 -67.38
C ARG A 73 -21.13 -3.51 -66.63
N THR A 74 -20.13 -3.00 -67.33
CA THR A 74 -18.86 -2.60 -66.71
C THR A 74 -19.05 -1.48 -65.69
N LEU A 75 -19.96 -0.54 -65.94
CA LEU A 75 -20.27 0.56 -65.02
C LEU A 75 -20.92 0.03 -63.74
N ASN A 76 -21.85 -0.93 -63.85
CA ASN A 76 -22.45 -1.58 -62.68
C ASN A 76 -21.43 -2.38 -61.87
N GLU A 77 -20.50 -3.11 -62.53
CA GLU A 77 -19.42 -3.82 -61.84
C GLU A 77 -18.49 -2.88 -61.10
N LEU A 78 -18.02 -1.81 -61.75
CA LEU A 78 -17.18 -0.80 -61.12
C LEU A 78 -17.91 -0.12 -59.95
N GLN A 79 -19.20 0.17 -60.09
CA GLN A 79 -20.00 0.74 -59.01
C GLN A 79 -20.07 -0.20 -57.79
N ASN A 80 -20.23 -1.51 -58.01
CA ASN A 80 -20.21 -2.49 -56.94
C ASN A 80 -18.84 -2.58 -56.26
N GLN A 81 -17.75 -2.57 -57.03
CA GLN A 81 -16.39 -2.54 -56.49
C GLN A 81 -16.13 -1.28 -55.66
N ILE A 82 -16.57 -0.10 -56.12
CA ILE A 82 -16.48 1.15 -55.38
C ILE A 82 -17.22 1.04 -54.04
N ASN A 83 -18.43 0.49 -54.05
CA ASN A 83 -19.23 0.31 -52.83
C ASN A 83 -18.54 -0.64 -51.84
N GLU A 84 -17.96 -1.74 -52.33
CA GLU A 84 -17.23 -2.69 -51.51
C GLU A 84 -15.97 -2.08 -50.89
N VAL A 85 -15.16 -1.38 -51.69
CA VAL A 85 -13.95 -0.69 -51.20
C VAL A 85 -14.31 0.39 -50.18
N ASN A 86 -15.39 1.15 -50.40
CA ASN A 86 -15.87 2.14 -49.43
C ASN A 86 -16.29 1.49 -48.10
N ALA A 87 -16.96 0.33 -48.15
CA ALA A 87 -17.33 -0.41 -46.95
C ALA A 87 -16.09 -0.94 -46.19
N GLN A 88 -15.11 -1.47 -46.92
CA GLN A 88 -13.83 -1.91 -46.34
C GLN A 88 -13.07 -0.74 -45.71
N TYR A 89 -13.02 0.41 -46.38
CA TYR A 89 -12.39 1.63 -45.87
C TYR A 89 -13.05 2.11 -44.57
N ALA A 90 -14.39 2.16 -44.54
CA ALA A 90 -15.13 2.56 -43.34
C ALA A 90 -14.85 1.61 -42.16
N ASN A 91 -14.79 0.30 -42.43
CA ASN A 91 -14.46 -0.70 -41.42
C ASN A 91 -13.03 -0.53 -40.89
N LEU A 92 -12.05 -0.37 -41.78
CA LEU A 92 -10.64 -0.20 -41.40
C LEU A 92 -10.44 1.10 -40.62
N ASN A 93 -11.12 2.17 -40.99
CA ASN A 93 -11.07 3.45 -40.27
C ASN A 93 -11.65 3.32 -38.85
N ALA A 94 -12.75 2.57 -38.67
CA ALA A 94 -13.30 2.29 -37.35
C ALA A 94 -12.32 1.46 -36.48
N GLN A 95 -11.68 0.45 -37.06
CA GLN A 95 -10.65 -0.33 -36.35
C GLN A 95 -9.43 0.53 -35.97
N PHE A 96 -9.01 1.43 -36.86
CA PHE A 96 -7.91 2.35 -36.59
C PHE A 96 -8.21 3.23 -35.38
N LEU A 97 -9.41 3.83 -35.33
CA LEU A 97 -9.85 4.66 -34.20
C LEU A 97 -9.94 3.87 -32.89
N ASP A 98 -10.42 2.62 -32.91
CA ASP A 98 -10.44 1.75 -31.74
C ASP A 98 -9.02 1.47 -31.22
N LYS A 99 -8.09 1.14 -32.12
CA LYS A 99 -6.69 0.91 -31.74
C LYS A 99 -5.98 2.18 -31.26
N ASP A 100 -6.25 3.34 -31.86
CA ASP A 100 -5.72 4.62 -31.37
C ASP A 100 -6.19 4.90 -29.94
N ASN A 101 -7.46 4.66 -29.64
CA ASN A 101 -8.00 4.79 -28.29
C ASN A 101 -7.35 3.81 -27.30
N GLN A 102 -7.15 2.55 -27.69
CA GLN A 102 -6.46 1.56 -26.85
C GLN A 102 -5.01 1.98 -26.57
N VAL A 103 -4.29 2.50 -27.58
CA VAL A 103 -2.93 3.01 -27.40
C VAL A 103 -2.90 4.18 -26.42
N ARG A 104 -3.84 5.13 -26.52
CA ARG A 104 -3.95 6.25 -25.57
C ARG A 104 -4.22 5.77 -24.14
N GLN A 105 -5.12 4.80 -23.97
CA GLN A 105 -5.43 4.23 -22.66
C GLN A 105 -4.21 3.52 -22.05
N LEU A 106 -3.54 2.65 -22.82
CA LEU A 106 -2.33 1.96 -22.38
C LEU A 106 -1.21 2.93 -22.04
N THR A 107 -1.04 3.99 -22.84
CA THR A 107 -0.07 5.06 -22.56
C THR A 107 -0.35 5.75 -21.23
N GLY A 108 -1.62 6.06 -20.94
CA GLY A 108 -2.03 6.61 -19.65
C GLY A 108 -1.77 5.66 -18.48
N GLN A 109 -2.04 4.36 -18.65
CA GLN A 109 -1.72 3.36 -17.62
C GLN A 109 -0.21 3.25 -17.35
N VAL A 110 0.62 3.26 -18.40
CA VAL A 110 2.07 3.24 -18.26
C VAL A 110 2.57 4.46 -17.47
N GLN A 111 2.06 5.66 -17.75
CA GLN A 111 2.41 6.87 -16.98
C GLN A 111 1.97 6.77 -15.51
N SER A 112 0.78 6.22 -15.25
CA SER A 112 0.30 5.99 -13.89
C SER A 112 1.18 4.99 -13.13
N PHE A 113 1.58 3.89 -13.77
CA PHE A 113 2.48 2.92 -13.16
C PHE A 113 3.87 3.50 -12.92
N GLN A 114 4.40 4.29 -13.85
CA GLN A 114 5.69 4.99 -13.69
C GLN A 114 5.68 5.89 -12.45
N THR A 115 4.63 6.71 -12.29
CA THR A 115 4.46 7.58 -11.11
C THR A 115 4.39 6.77 -9.81
N THR A 116 3.70 5.63 -9.84
CA THR A 116 3.57 4.74 -8.67
C THR A 116 4.92 4.09 -8.30
N ILE A 117 5.70 3.68 -9.30
CA ILE A 117 7.05 3.11 -9.10
C ILE A 117 7.98 4.15 -8.47
N GLU A 118 7.95 5.39 -8.95
CA GLU A 118 8.75 6.49 -8.38
C GLU A 118 8.38 6.76 -6.92
N SER A 119 7.07 6.78 -6.60
CA SER A 119 6.59 6.90 -5.22
C SER A 119 7.10 5.78 -4.32
N PHE A 120 7.05 4.52 -4.78
CA PHE A 120 7.57 3.40 -3.99
C PHE A 120 9.09 3.44 -3.83
N GLN A 121 9.85 3.87 -4.85
CA GLN A 121 11.30 4.05 -4.72
C GLN A 121 11.66 5.12 -3.68
N SER A 122 10.92 6.23 -3.65
CA SER A 122 11.09 7.25 -2.62
C SER A 122 10.81 6.69 -1.22
N GLN A 123 9.72 5.94 -1.05
CA GLN A 123 9.37 5.32 0.22
C GLN A 123 10.42 4.31 0.69
N ILE A 124 10.93 3.47 -0.21
CA ILE A 124 12.02 2.53 0.08
C ILE A 124 13.27 3.27 0.56
N THR A 125 13.61 4.38 -0.10
CA THR A 125 14.77 5.20 0.29
C THR A 125 14.59 5.79 1.69
N GLN A 126 13.40 6.32 1.99
CA GLN A 126 13.08 6.84 3.33
C GLN A 126 13.19 5.76 4.41
N LEU A 127 12.59 4.59 4.19
CA LEU A 127 12.64 3.47 5.15
C LEU A 127 14.06 2.95 5.36
N ASN A 128 14.88 2.91 4.31
CA ASN A 128 16.29 2.53 4.45
C ASN A 128 17.08 3.54 5.28
N ASN A 129 16.82 4.83 5.11
CA ASN A 129 17.45 5.88 5.92
C ASN A 129 17.03 5.77 7.40
N GLU A 130 15.74 5.58 7.68
CA GLU A 130 15.23 5.39 9.04
C GLU A 130 15.84 4.13 9.69
N LYS A 131 15.90 3.03 8.94
CA LYS A 131 16.55 1.79 9.39
C LYS A 131 18.02 2.02 9.73
N ALA A 132 18.77 2.73 8.89
CA ALA A 132 20.17 3.04 9.16
C ALA A 132 20.34 3.91 10.41
N GLN A 133 19.47 4.89 10.62
CA GLN A 133 19.47 5.73 11.83
C GLN A 133 19.17 4.91 13.09
N LEU A 134 18.15 4.06 13.06
CA LEU A 134 17.83 3.17 14.18
C LEU A 134 18.97 2.19 14.48
N GLN A 135 19.57 1.61 13.44
CA GLN A 135 20.74 0.74 13.58
C GLN A 135 21.93 1.47 14.20
N ALA A 136 22.14 2.76 13.90
CA ALA A 136 23.18 3.57 14.51
C ALA A 136 22.90 3.93 15.98
N HIS A 137 21.63 4.05 16.39
CA HIS A 137 21.27 4.32 17.80
C HIS A 137 21.47 3.12 18.73
N ILE A 138 21.31 1.89 18.23
CA ILE A 138 21.49 0.67 19.04
C ILE A 138 22.83 0.63 19.79
N PRO A 139 24.01 0.77 19.13
CA PRO A 139 25.29 0.74 19.83
C PRO A 139 25.46 1.93 20.79
N GLN A 140 24.88 3.09 20.50
CA GLN A 140 24.93 4.24 21.40
C GLN A 140 24.18 3.94 22.71
N LEU A 141 22.97 3.40 22.62
CA LEU A 141 22.18 2.98 23.77
C LEU A 141 22.85 1.84 24.55
N GLN A 142 23.49 0.89 23.85
CA GLN A 142 24.26 -0.18 24.49
C GLN A 142 25.45 0.36 25.29
N ASN A 143 26.18 1.33 24.75
CA ASN A 143 27.28 1.99 25.48
C ASN A 143 26.77 2.76 26.71
N GLN A 144 25.67 3.50 26.57
CA GLN A 144 25.05 4.21 27.70
C GLN A 144 24.61 3.24 28.79
N LEU A 145 24.00 2.11 28.41
CA LEU A 145 23.60 1.07 29.37
C LEU A 145 24.80 0.50 30.12
N GLN A 146 25.89 0.21 29.39
CA GLN A 146 27.12 -0.30 30.00
C GLN A 146 27.74 0.71 30.98
N GLN A 147 27.75 1.99 30.62
CA GLN A 147 28.24 3.06 31.48
C GLN A 147 27.42 3.16 32.77
N VAL A 148 26.09 3.21 32.65
CA VAL A 148 25.20 3.28 33.83
C VAL A 148 25.32 2.03 34.71
N GLN A 149 25.49 0.85 34.12
CA GLN A 149 25.75 -0.38 34.88
C GLN A 149 27.07 -0.29 35.66
N GLN A 150 28.13 0.22 35.03
CA GLN A 150 29.42 0.39 35.69
C GLN A 150 29.34 1.39 36.85
N GLU A 151 28.69 2.54 36.63
CA GLU A 151 28.45 3.54 37.67
C GLU A 151 27.65 2.96 38.85
N ASN A 152 26.61 2.16 38.55
CA ASN A 152 25.81 1.49 39.58
C ASN A 152 26.65 0.50 40.41
N MET A 153 27.49 -0.31 39.76
CA MET A 153 28.41 -1.22 40.46
C MET A 153 29.39 -0.46 41.34
N THR A 154 29.96 0.65 40.86
CA THR A 154 30.85 1.50 41.66
C THR A 154 30.14 2.08 42.87
N LEU A 155 28.91 2.60 42.71
CA LEU A 155 28.12 3.11 43.82
C LEU A 155 27.78 2.00 44.83
N GLN A 156 27.38 0.81 44.38
CA GLN A 156 27.12 -0.33 45.25
C GLN A 156 28.36 -0.72 46.07
N GLN A 157 29.55 -0.71 45.45
CA GLN A 157 30.81 -0.99 46.15
C GLN A 157 31.14 0.05 47.23
N GLN A 158 30.71 1.31 47.07
CA GLN A 158 30.94 2.37 48.06
C GLN A 158 30.02 2.27 49.29
N ILE A 159 28.86 1.60 49.19
CA ILE A 159 27.89 1.49 50.30
C ILE A 159 28.52 0.79 51.51
N GLY A 160 29.22 -0.33 51.31
CA GLY A 160 29.81 -1.11 52.41
C GLY A 160 30.82 -0.31 53.25
N PRO A 161 31.85 0.30 52.64
CA PRO A 161 32.81 1.15 53.34
C PRO A 161 32.18 2.35 54.06
N LEU A 162 31.19 2.99 53.43
CA LEU A 162 30.45 4.10 54.07
C LEU A 162 29.65 3.62 55.27
N GLN A 163 28.97 2.48 55.17
CA GLN A 163 28.25 1.87 56.29
C GLN A 163 29.19 1.50 57.44
N ALA A 164 30.38 0.97 57.13
CA ALA A 164 31.39 0.67 58.14
C ALA A 164 31.90 1.94 58.84
N HIS A 165 32.12 3.03 58.09
CA HIS A 165 32.47 4.34 58.67
C HIS A 165 31.38 4.88 59.59
N ILE A 166 30.10 4.76 59.18
CA ILE A 166 28.96 5.17 60.00
C ILE A 166 28.95 4.39 61.33
N ASN A 167 29.10 3.07 61.29
CA ASN A 167 29.09 2.23 62.49
C ASN A 167 30.25 2.61 63.44
N LYS A 168 31.45 2.84 62.90
CA LYS A 168 32.61 3.27 63.70
C LYS A 168 32.36 4.61 64.39
N LEU A 169 31.82 5.59 63.66
CA LEU A 169 31.50 6.90 64.25
C LEU A 169 30.41 6.78 65.33
N GLN A 170 29.42 5.90 65.15
CA GLN A 170 28.40 5.63 66.17
C GLN A 170 29.02 5.04 67.44
N GLU A 171 29.94 4.08 67.33
CA GLU A 171 30.68 3.53 68.47
C GLU A 171 31.50 4.61 69.20
N GLU A 172 32.20 5.47 68.46
CA GLU A 172 32.94 6.59 69.05
C GLU A 172 32.04 7.58 69.80
N ILE A 173 30.85 7.87 69.26
CA ILE A 173 29.85 8.71 69.93
C ILE A 173 29.40 8.07 71.23
N ALA A 174 29.00 6.79 71.20
CA ALA A 174 28.55 6.06 72.38
C ALA A 174 29.63 6.01 73.48
N TYR A 175 30.89 5.79 73.09
CA TYR A 175 32.02 5.85 74.01
C TYR A 175 32.18 7.24 74.66
N LYS A 176 32.13 8.31 73.85
CA LYS A 176 32.25 9.68 74.35
C LYS A 176 31.08 10.05 75.27
N GLU A 177 29.86 9.61 74.97
CA GLU A 177 28.69 9.82 75.82
C GLU A 177 28.84 9.15 77.18
N LYS A 178 29.28 7.88 77.22
CA LYS A 178 29.56 7.17 78.47
C LYS A 178 30.59 7.92 79.32
N ARG A 179 31.67 8.39 78.68
CA ARG A 179 32.72 9.15 79.38
C ARG A 179 32.22 10.49 79.91
N ILE A 180 31.30 11.15 79.21
CA ILE A 180 30.64 12.36 79.71
C ILE A 180 29.76 12.03 80.92
N GLN A 181 29.03 10.91 80.92
CA GLN A 181 28.23 10.48 82.07
C GLN A 181 29.10 10.20 83.30
N GLU A 182 30.18 9.42 83.13
CA GLU A 182 31.15 9.14 84.20
C GLU A 182 31.76 10.43 84.80
N LEU A 183 32.03 11.44 83.96
CA LEU A 183 32.54 12.73 84.42
C LEU A 183 31.48 13.63 85.09
N LYS A 184 30.20 13.44 84.77
CA LYS A 184 29.08 14.18 85.37
C LYS A 184 28.64 13.60 86.71
N GLU A 185 28.90 12.32 86.96
CA GLU A 185 28.56 11.68 88.22
C GLU A 185 29.50 12.22 89.33
N PRO A 186 28.96 12.74 90.46
CA PRO A 186 29.78 13.36 91.49
C PRO A 186 30.70 12.30 92.11
N LYS A 187 32.01 12.49 91.92
CA LYS A 187 33.06 11.65 92.50
C LYS A 187 32.92 11.66 94.03
N ALA A 188 32.32 10.62 94.61
CA ALA A 188 32.22 10.47 96.06
C ALA A 188 33.63 10.55 96.66
N VAL A 189 33.89 11.61 97.42
CA VAL A 189 35.12 11.73 98.21
C VAL A 189 35.01 10.72 99.35
N MET A 190 35.96 9.78 99.40
CA MET A 190 36.05 8.72 100.40
C MET A 190 35.92 9.23 101.85
N PRO A 191 35.15 8.57 102.74
CA PRO A 191 35.43 8.63 104.16
C PRO A 191 36.70 7.81 104.48
N SER A 192 37.51 8.38 105.35
CA SER A 192 38.83 7.88 105.73
C SER A 192 38.76 6.79 106.80
N SER A 193 39.81 5.97 106.82
CA SER A 193 40.40 5.22 107.94
C SER A 193 39.72 3.94 108.48
N LEU A 194 40.44 2.82 108.29
CA LEU A 194 41.15 2.10 109.36
C LEU A 194 40.30 1.49 110.50
N SER A 195 39.85 0.24 110.34
CA SER A 195 39.66 -0.69 111.47
C SER A 195 39.71 -2.15 111.03
N GLN A 196 40.61 -2.88 111.67
CA GLN A 196 41.06 -4.26 111.49
C GLN A 196 39.96 -5.31 111.74
N GLY A 197 40.20 -6.57 111.30
CA GLY A 197 39.44 -7.71 111.82
C GLY A 197 39.52 -9.05 111.09
N ILE A 198 40.71 -9.65 111.02
CA ILE A 198 41.05 -11.11 111.09
C ILE A 198 40.03 -12.24 110.73
N THR A 199 40.58 -13.24 110.01
CA THR A 199 40.24 -14.69 109.97
C THR A 199 39.04 -15.10 109.08
N SER A 200 39.01 -16.19 108.29
CA SER A 200 39.93 -17.28 107.96
C SER A 200 39.31 -18.14 106.82
N GLN A 201 40.17 -18.87 106.08
CA GLN A 201 39.94 -20.13 105.33
C GLN A 201 39.57 -20.12 103.82
N THR A 202 40.59 -20.51 103.05
CA THR A 202 40.70 -21.10 101.70
C THR A 202 40.31 -22.61 101.68
N PRO A 203 40.48 -23.42 100.59
CA PRO A 203 40.46 -23.22 99.11
C PRO A 203 39.48 -24.24 98.43
N SER A 204 39.27 -24.37 97.11
CA SER A 204 40.24 -24.95 96.15
C SER A 204 39.59 -25.45 94.83
N TYR A 205 40.44 -25.54 93.78
CA TYR A 205 40.36 -26.31 92.51
C TYR A 205 39.38 -25.78 91.44
N GLY A 206 39.80 -25.37 90.23
CA GLY A 206 40.57 -26.12 89.20
C GLY A 206 39.54 -26.77 88.24
N SER A 207 39.57 -26.75 86.92
CA SER A 207 40.57 -26.47 85.88
C SER A 207 39.82 -26.32 84.54
N SER A 208 40.39 -25.62 83.55
CA SER A 208 40.08 -25.81 82.12
C SER A 208 40.79 -27.09 81.60
N PRO A 209 40.74 -27.55 80.32
CA PRO A 209 40.07 -27.00 79.12
C PRO A 209 39.53 -28.05 78.07
N SER A 210 38.99 -27.51 76.97
CA SER A 210 39.15 -27.94 75.55
C SER A 210 38.25 -28.97 74.82
N PHE A 211 38.04 -28.61 73.54
CA PHE A 211 37.83 -29.36 72.29
C PHE A 211 36.42 -29.69 71.82
N GLY A 212 36.14 -29.29 70.57
CA GLY A 212 34.96 -29.70 69.80
C GLY A 212 34.79 -28.89 68.52
N LEU A 213 35.62 -29.19 67.51
CA LEU A 213 35.51 -28.73 66.12
C LEU A 213 34.27 -29.37 65.47
N SER A 214 33.44 -28.61 64.74
CA SER A 214 32.62 -29.15 63.64
C SER A 214 32.19 -28.04 62.69
N THR A 215 32.60 -28.27 61.45
CA THR A 215 32.14 -27.69 60.19
C THR A 215 30.65 -27.94 59.99
N ASP A 216 29.98 -27.03 59.27
CA ASP A 216 29.32 -27.33 57.98
C ASP A 216 28.05 -26.48 57.76
N SER A 217 28.04 -25.82 56.60
CA SER A 217 26.90 -25.55 55.70
C SER A 217 25.60 -24.90 56.19
N THR A 218 25.43 -23.67 55.71
CA THR A 218 24.17 -23.09 55.18
C THR A 218 23.39 -24.11 54.32
N PRO A 219 22.04 -24.08 54.26
CA PRO A 219 21.39 -23.02 53.48
C PRO A 219 20.15 -22.37 54.09
N ILE A 220 20.01 -21.11 53.70
CA ILE A 220 18.85 -20.23 53.81
C ILE A 220 17.64 -20.83 53.09
N SER A 221 16.49 -20.68 53.73
CA SER A 221 15.17 -21.04 53.23
C SER A 221 14.76 -20.20 52.01
N THR A 222 14.42 -20.89 50.93
CA THR A 222 13.67 -20.37 49.78
C THR A 222 12.16 -20.40 50.09
N PRO A 223 11.37 -19.37 49.73
CA PRO A 223 9.92 -19.48 49.74
C PRO A 223 9.41 -20.25 48.50
N ALA A 224 8.39 -21.08 48.74
CA ALA A 224 7.75 -21.95 47.76
C ALA A 224 6.88 -21.22 46.72
N PRO A 225 6.71 -21.77 45.51
CA PRO A 225 5.71 -21.33 44.54
C PRO A 225 4.32 -21.92 44.83
N THR A 226 3.30 -21.09 44.61
CA THR A 226 1.86 -21.34 44.80
C THR A 226 1.31 -22.30 43.72
N PRO A 227 0.27 -23.12 44.03
CA PRO A 227 -0.21 -24.16 43.14
C PRO A 227 -1.02 -23.65 41.93
N THR A 228 -0.73 -24.25 40.78
CA THR A 228 -1.56 -24.22 39.56
C THR A 228 -2.88 -24.97 39.78
N PRO A 229 -4.03 -24.43 39.36
CA PRO A 229 -5.26 -25.20 39.30
C PRO A 229 -5.33 -26.01 38.01
N SER A 230 -5.50 -27.32 38.19
CA SER A 230 -5.95 -28.28 37.20
C SER A 230 -7.37 -27.96 36.76
N ILE A 231 -7.62 -27.84 35.46
CA ILE A 231 -8.96 -27.86 34.87
C ILE A 231 -8.99 -28.92 33.78
N SER A 232 -9.91 -29.87 33.97
CA SER A 232 -10.28 -30.98 33.09
C SER A 232 -10.83 -30.49 31.73
N PRO A 233 -10.90 -31.39 30.71
CA PRO A 233 -10.90 -31.01 29.30
C PRO A 233 -12.31 -30.68 28.79
N GLY A 234 -12.47 -29.47 28.24
CA GLY A 234 -13.67 -29.02 27.56
C GLY A 234 -13.31 -28.21 26.32
N LEU A 235 -13.44 -28.85 25.17
CA LEU A 235 -13.49 -28.35 23.78
C LEU A 235 -12.93 -26.95 23.47
N GLY A 236 -11.84 -26.94 22.68
CA GLY A 236 -11.64 -25.99 21.59
C GLY A 236 -10.84 -24.74 21.92
N SER A 237 -9.64 -24.65 21.35
CA SER A 237 -8.73 -23.49 21.30
C SER A 237 -7.83 -23.34 22.53
N GLY A 238 -6.62 -23.91 22.43
CA GLY A 238 -5.56 -23.76 23.42
C GLY A 238 -5.35 -22.29 23.83
N ARG A 239 -5.15 -22.07 25.13
CA ARG A 239 -5.08 -20.75 25.79
C ARG A 239 -3.91 -19.93 25.24
N ARG A 240 -4.10 -19.27 24.09
CA ARG A 240 -3.13 -18.35 23.51
C ARG A 240 -2.95 -17.17 24.46
N ILE A 241 -1.72 -16.67 24.56
CA ILE A 241 -1.33 -15.55 25.41
C ILE A 241 -0.62 -14.53 24.53
N CYS A 242 -1.04 -13.27 24.60
CA CYS A 242 -0.36 -12.19 23.90
C CYS A 242 1.01 -11.96 24.55
N PRO A 243 2.11 -12.06 23.79
CA PRO A 243 3.47 -11.88 24.35
C PRO A 243 3.76 -10.45 24.79
N ASN A 244 2.98 -9.47 24.33
CA ASN A 244 3.19 -8.06 24.68
C ASN A 244 2.42 -7.62 25.94
N CYS A 245 1.20 -8.12 26.19
CA CYS A 245 0.37 -7.67 27.32
C CYS A 245 -0.15 -8.80 28.23
N GLY A 246 0.18 -10.06 27.93
CA GLY A 246 -0.28 -11.21 28.71
C GLY A 246 -1.78 -11.51 28.58
N ALA A 247 -2.53 -10.80 27.74
CA ALA A 247 -3.95 -11.06 27.54
C ALA A 247 -4.18 -12.45 26.96
N THR A 248 -5.17 -13.19 27.49
CA THR A 248 -5.41 -14.60 27.13
C THR A 248 -6.81 -14.83 26.55
N GLY A 249 -6.96 -15.89 25.76
CA GLY A 249 -8.27 -16.36 25.30
C GLY A 249 -8.93 -15.39 24.29
N PHE A 250 -10.16 -14.93 24.59
CA PHE A 250 -10.99 -14.10 23.72
C PHE A 250 -10.36 -12.75 23.29
N ALA A 251 -9.29 -12.33 23.97
CA ALA A 251 -8.52 -11.15 23.61
C ALA A 251 -7.58 -11.34 22.41
N ILE A 252 -7.50 -12.56 21.87
CA ILE A 252 -6.64 -12.89 20.72
C ILE A 252 -7.53 -13.34 19.57
N LYS A 253 -7.52 -12.57 18.48
CA LYS A 253 -8.27 -12.87 17.27
C LYS A 253 -7.32 -13.38 16.18
N GLU A 254 -7.77 -14.37 15.43
CA GLU A 254 -7.07 -14.83 14.23
C GLU A 254 -7.52 -13.98 13.03
N VAL A 255 -6.55 -13.39 12.34
CA VAL A 255 -6.76 -12.50 11.20
C VAL A 255 -5.87 -12.96 10.05
N GLU A 256 -6.34 -12.81 8.82
CA GLU A 256 -5.55 -13.11 7.62
C GLU A 256 -4.44 -12.06 7.43
N ASP A 257 -3.21 -12.55 7.28
CA ASP A 257 -2.03 -11.75 7.01
C ASP A 257 -1.90 -11.46 5.51
N LYS A 258 -2.45 -10.32 5.10
CA LYS A 258 -2.43 -9.89 3.70
C LYS A 258 -1.01 -9.66 3.14
N SER A 259 0.00 -9.53 4.00
CA SER A 259 1.41 -9.46 3.57
C SER A 259 2.03 -10.80 3.24
N LYS A 260 1.41 -11.93 3.62
CA LYS A 260 1.99 -13.26 3.43
C LYS A 260 1.00 -14.20 2.73
N ILE A 261 1.14 -14.30 1.41
CA ILE A 261 0.30 -15.14 0.56
C ILE A 261 0.90 -16.55 0.48
N ILE A 262 0.09 -17.56 0.80
CA ILE A 262 0.48 -18.97 0.76
C ILE A 262 0.32 -19.54 -0.65
N SER A 263 -0.77 -19.19 -1.36
CA SER A 263 -1.04 -19.65 -2.72
C SER A 263 -1.92 -18.66 -3.47
N TYR A 264 -1.76 -18.57 -4.79
CA TYR A 264 -2.44 -17.60 -5.67
C TYR A 264 -3.56 -18.20 -6.53
N ILE A 265 -3.77 -19.53 -6.52
CA ILE A 265 -4.70 -20.20 -7.46
C ILE A 265 -5.61 -21.17 -6.69
N PRO A 266 -6.95 -21.14 -6.89
CA PRO A 266 -7.73 -20.27 -7.78
C PRO A 266 -8.10 -18.89 -7.19
N LYS A 267 -7.85 -18.64 -5.91
CA LYS A 267 -7.96 -17.33 -5.23
C LYS A 267 -6.77 -17.17 -4.26
N PRO A 268 -6.32 -15.95 -3.96
CA PRO A 268 -5.24 -15.74 -3.00
C PRO A 268 -5.65 -16.25 -1.61
N ILE A 269 -4.86 -17.18 -1.08
CA ILE A 269 -5.00 -17.71 0.28
C ILE A 269 -3.89 -17.07 1.13
N PHE A 270 -4.28 -16.34 2.17
CA PHE A 270 -3.37 -15.64 3.07
C PHE A 270 -2.98 -16.51 4.27
N ALA A 271 -1.80 -16.28 4.83
CA ALA A 271 -1.41 -16.87 6.10
C ALA A 271 -2.28 -16.32 7.23
N LYS A 272 -2.43 -17.09 8.32
CA LYS A 272 -3.15 -16.64 9.52
C LYS A 272 -2.15 -16.05 10.52
N LYS A 273 -2.50 -14.91 11.11
CA LYS A 273 -1.77 -14.26 12.22
C LYS A 273 -2.71 -13.97 13.38
N PHE A 274 -2.17 -13.80 14.57
CA PHE A 274 -2.94 -13.50 15.76
C PHE A 274 -2.78 -12.03 16.14
N VAL A 275 -3.90 -11.36 16.37
CA VAL A 275 -3.95 -9.95 16.78
C VAL A 275 -4.56 -9.87 18.17
N CYS A 276 -3.84 -9.23 19.08
CA CYS A 276 -4.38 -8.92 20.40
C CYS A 276 -5.33 -7.72 20.33
N THR A 277 -6.59 -7.91 20.72
CA THR A 277 -7.59 -6.83 20.75
C THR A 277 -7.39 -5.83 21.88
N LYS A 278 -6.51 -6.13 22.85
CA LYS A 278 -6.22 -5.25 23.98
C LYS A 278 -5.08 -4.28 23.70
N CYS A 279 -3.99 -4.74 23.09
CA CYS A 279 -2.82 -3.91 22.81
C CYS A 279 -2.51 -3.74 21.32
N GLY A 280 -3.30 -4.33 20.42
CA GLY A 280 -3.10 -4.25 18.97
C GLY A 280 -1.90 -5.04 18.45
N PHE A 281 -1.19 -5.77 19.32
CA PHE A 281 0.02 -6.50 18.94
C PHE A 281 -0.31 -7.70 18.05
N GLU A 282 0.37 -7.80 16.91
CA GLU A 282 0.23 -8.87 15.93
C GLU A 282 1.41 -9.86 16.05
N PHE A 283 1.14 -11.16 16.06
CA PHE A 283 2.15 -12.22 16.20
C PHE A 283 1.71 -13.57 15.62
#